data_AF-A0A0G3V033-F1
#
_entry.id   AF-A0A0G3V033-F1
#
_cell.length_a   1.000
_cell.length_b   1.000
_cell.length_c   1.000
_cell.angle_alpha   90.00
_cell.angle_beta   90.00
_cell.angle_gamma   90.00
#
_symmetry.space_group_name_H-M   'P 1'
#
loop_
_entity.id
_entity.type
_entity.pdbx_description
1 polymer ?
#
loop_
_entity_poly.entity_id
_entity_poly.type
_entity_poly.pdbx_seq_one_letter_code
_entity_poly.pdbx_strand_id
1 'polypeptide(L)'
;MSQINNPFIAVGVGKDATAEEISAAWRTAAKRLHPDRHPNSNREELERLTTQMSILNASYQLLRDDLEGMRRTFYPENSVNAGAQRPGESAAQFRAAPVHPSPETACQACGSMNAINVGFVGQVGMLITRRVSNVEARLCKFCAQSIGRRYQSLTLVQGWWGLIAFLSNIFYILANALALNKVRRLPNPVAPLGFVTSPSDPGRAVMKRPLSWVAPILFAAVLAIGASTDPAPPQTFSVGGCVSMDQGSVTPVSCSTPHLGFITEATSSYQACPATTDNAVRTLGVTYCIDFDQ
;
A
#
# COMPACT_ATOMS: atom_id res chain seq x y z
N MET A 1 -11.26 12.67 -14.09
CA MET A 1 -9.96 13.09 -14.63
C MET A 1 -9.92 14.61 -14.55
N SER A 2 -9.04 15.20 -13.75
CA SER A 2 -8.92 16.66 -13.67
C SER A 2 -8.52 17.20 -15.03
N GLN A 3 -9.24 18.19 -15.56
CA GLN A 3 -8.79 18.91 -16.77
C GLN A 3 -7.38 19.46 -16.49
N ILE A 4 -6.44 19.17 -17.36
CA ILE A 4 -5.08 19.69 -17.25
C ILE A 4 -5.15 21.15 -17.69
N ASN A 5 -5.07 22.07 -16.74
CA ASN A 5 -5.00 23.51 -17.05
C ASN A 5 -3.74 23.81 -17.87
N ASN A 6 -3.88 24.69 -18.87
CA ASN A 6 -2.76 25.10 -19.73
C ASN A 6 -1.61 25.69 -18.87
N PRO A 7 -0.43 25.06 -18.84
CA PRO A 7 0.66 25.46 -17.96
C PRO A 7 1.26 26.81 -18.32
N PHE A 8 1.19 27.24 -19.60
CA PHE A 8 1.64 28.56 -20.03
C PHE A 8 0.77 29.66 -19.41
N ILE A 9 -0.55 29.46 -19.40
CA ILE A 9 -1.50 30.39 -18.79
C ILE A 9 -1.36 30.42 -17.27
N ALA A 10 -1.13 29.26 -16.64
CA ALA A 10 -0.95 29.16 -15.20
C ALA A 10 0.32 29.88 -14.70
N VAL A 11 1.41 29.87 -15.48
CA VAL A 11 2.63 30.65 -15.18
C VAL A 11 2.48 32.12 -15.60
N GLY A 12 1.55 32.42 -16.51
CA GLY A 12 1.25 33.77 -16.99
C GLY A 12 2.13 34.21 -18.17
N VAL A 13 2.46 33.28 -19.06
CA VAL A 13 3.32 33.52 -20.24
C VAL A 13 2.63 33.13 -21.55
N GLY A 14 3.10 33.71 -22.66
CA GLY A 14 2.64 33.37 -24.00
C GLY A 14 3.20 32.03 -24.52
N LYS A 15 2.63 31.52 -25.61
CA LYS A 15 3.04 30.26 -26.25
C LYS A 15 4.49 30.24 -26.75
N ASP A 16 5.01 31.42 -27.11
CA ASP A 16 6.35 31.59 -27.68
C ASP A 16 7.40 31.96 -26.61
N ALA A 17 7.03 31.93 -25.33
CA ALA A 17 7.92 32.33 -24.24
C ALA A 17 9.16 31.43 -24.15
N THR A 18 10.30 32.04 -23.89
CA THR A 18 11.58 31.31 -23.69
C THR A 18 11.66 30.71 -22.29
N ALA A 19 12.59 29.78 -22.07
CA ALA A 19 12.81 29.16 -20.76
C ALA A 19 13.19 30.18 -19.67
N GLU A 20 13.93 31.24 -20.07
CA GLU A 20 14.29 32.37 -19.21
C GLU A 20 13.07 33.19 -18.81
N GLU A 21 12.20 33.51 -19.77
CA GLU A 21 10.95 34.25 -19.55
C GLU A 21 10.00 33.46 -18.64
N ILE A 22 9.87 32.14 -18.87
CA ILE A 22 9.09 31.24 -18.02
C ILE A 22 9.62 31.24 -16.58
N SER A 23 10.94 31.15 -16.41
CA SER A 23 11.57 31.17 -15.08
C SER A 23 11.43 32.52 -14.39
N ALA A 24 11.51 33.63 -15.14
CA ALA A 24 11.30 34.97 -14.60
C ALA A 24 9.85 35.22 -14.18
N ALA A 25 8.89 34.78 -15.00
CA ALA A 25 7.46 34.84 -14.69
C ALA A 25 7.11 34.01 -13.46
N TRP A 26 7.62 32.78 -13.35
CA TRP A 26 7.45 31.92 -12.18
C TRP A 26 7.98 32.59 -10.90
N ARG A 27 9.22 33.13 -10.91
CA ARG A 27 9.78 33.82 -9.73
C ARG A 27 8.89 35.00 -9.30
N THR A 28 8.36 35.74 -10.27
CA THR A 28 7.48 36.90 -10.00
C THR A 28 6.15 36.46 -9.43
N ALA A 29 5.54 35.40 -9.97
CA ALA A 29 4.30 34.84 -9.46
C ALA A 29 4.47 34.21 -8.07
N ALA A 30 5.53 33.43 -7.84
CA ALA A 30 5.83 32.82 -6.55
C ALA A 30 6.04 33.86 -5.44
N LYS A 31 6.74 34.96 -5.74
CA LYS A 31 6.90 36.09 -4.80
C LYS A 31 5.58 36.78 -4.42
N ARG A 32 4.57 36.74 -5.30
CA ARG A 32 3.23 37.28 -5.03
C ARG A 32 2.37 36.33 -4.22
N LEU A 33 2.53 35.02 -4.43
CA LEU A 33 1.75 33.97 -3.73
C LEU A 33 2.37 33.52 -2.40
N HIS A 34 3.56 33.99 -2.04
CA HIS A 34 4.26 33.58 -0.82
C HIS A 34 3.49 33.93 0.47
N PRO A 35 3.39 33.02 1.46
CA PRO A 35 2.67 33.27 2.71
C PRO A 35 3.09 34.55 3.45
N ASP A 36 4.39 34.89 3.46
CA ASP A 36 4.91 36.12 4.08
C ASP A 36 4.35 37.41 3.48
N ARG A 37 3.81 37.36 2.25
CA ARG A 37 3.13 38.50 1.61
C ARG A 37 1.65 38.62 2.01
N HIS A 38 1.14 37.64 2.74
CA HIS A 38 -0.25 37.49 3.14
C HIS A 38 -0.40 37.18 4.64
N PRO A 39 0.20 37.97 5.55
CA PRO A 39 0.27 37.64 6.98
C PRO A 39 -1.09 37.69 7.70
N ASN A 40 -2.06 38.44 7.15
CA ASN A 40 -3.39 38.65 7.75
C ASN A 40 -4.51 37.90 7.00
N SER A 41 -4.18 36.95 6.14
CA SER A 41 -5.18 36.22 5.35
C SER A 41 -5.98 35.24 6.20
N ASN A 42 -7.29 35.18 5.94
CA ASN A 42 -8.17 34.21 6.58
C ASN A 42 -7.88 32.77 6.06
N ARG A 43 -8.45 31.76 6.72
CA ARG A 43 -8.18 30.35 6.40
C ARG A 43 -8.53 29.98 4.95
N GLU A 44 -9.63 30.52 4.43
CA GLU A 44 -10.07 30.24 3.05
C GLU A 44 -9.11 30.86 2.02
N GLU A 45 -8.66 32.09 2.27
CA GLU A 45 -7.71 32.79 1.41
C GLU A 45 -6.33 32.12 1.43
N LEU A 46 -5.86 31.65 2.59
CA LEU A 46 -4.64 30.85 2.70
C LEU A 46 -4.73 29.54 1.90
N GLU A 47 -5.88 28.88 1.90
CA GLU A 47 -6.12 27.66 1.11
C GLU A 47 -6.10 27.95 -0.40
N ARG A 48 -6.71 29.07 -0.82
CA ARG A 48 -6.66 29.54 -2.22
C ARG A 48 -5.24 29.86 -2.67
N LEU A 49 -4.47 30.60 -1.86
CA LEU A 49 -3.07 30.93 -2.14
C LEU A 49 -2.20 29.67 -2.23
N THR A 50 -2.41 28.71 -1.32
CA THR A 50 -1.70 27.43 -1.32
C THR A 50 -1.99 26.63 -2.58
N THR A 51 -3.26 26.60 -2.99
CA THR A 51 -3.70 25.91 -4.21
C THR A 51 -3.11 26.59 -5.45
N GLN A 52 -3.16 27.92 -5.53
CA GLN A 52 -2.55 28.68 -6.63
C GLN A 52 -1.03 28.46 -6.69
N MET A 53 -0.34 28.44 -5.54
CA MET A 53 1.09 28.15 -5.47
C MET A 53 1.40 26.73 -5.95
N SER A 54 0.59 25.75 -5.55
CA SER A 54 0.73 24.36 -5.99
C SER A 54 0.54 24.23 -7.50
N ILE A 55 -0.47 24.90 -8.08
CA ILE A 55 -0.72 24.92 -9.53
C ILE A 55 0.46 25.56 -10.25
N LEU A 56 0.92 26.73 -9.79
CA LEU A 56 2.05 27.46 -10.38
C LEU A 56 3.32 26.58 -10.42
N ASN A 57 3.63 25.89 -9.32
CA ASN A 57 4.80 25.02 -9.24
C ASN A 57 4.70 23.81 -10.16
N ALA A 58 3.54 23.15 -10.21
CA ALA A 58 3.31 22.02 -11.11
C ALA A 58 3.42 22.44 -12.58
N SER A 59 2.83 23.58 -12.95
CA SER A 59 2.90 24.12 -14.31
C SER A 59 4.33 24.51 -14.71
N TYR A 60 5.10 25.13 -13.81
CA TYR A 60 6.50 25.44 -14.07
C TYR A 60 7.35 24.18 -14.27
N GLN A 61 7.14 23.12 -13.47
CA GLN A 61 7.84 21.84 -13.64
C GLN A 61 7.57 21.22 -15.00
N LEU A 62 6.29 21.18 -15.44
CA LEU A 62 5.93 20.66 -16.77
C LEU A 62 6.62 21.43 -17.90
N LEU A 63 6.64 22.76 -17.83
CA LEU A 63 7.31 23.60 -18.85
C LEU A 63 8.83 23.46 -18.81
N ARG A 64 9.42 23.25 -17.63
CA ARG A 64 10.86 23.06 -17.47
C ARG A 64 11.32 21.71 -18.01
N ASP A 65 10.52 20.66 -17.80
CA ASP A 65 10.88 19.30 -18.18
C ASP A 65 10.68 19.04 -19.67
N ASP A 66 9.61 19.56 -20.28
CA ASP A 66 9.28 19.34 -21.70
C ASP A 66 8.55 20.54 -22.33
N LEU A 67 9.26 21.66 -22.49
CA LEU A 67 8.70 22.89 -23.06
C LEU A 67 8.05 22.66 -24.44
N GLU A 68 8.73 21.93 -25.32
CA GLU A 68 8.28 21.73 -26.70
C GLU A 68 7.13 20.71 -26.79
N GLY A 69 7.12 19.66 -25.96
CA GLY A 69 5.96 18.79 -25.83
C GLY A 69 4.73 19.51 -25.30
N MET A 70 4.89 20.40 -24.32
CA MET A 70 3.80 21.24 -23.83
C MET A 70 3.29 22.21 -24.90
N ARG A 71 4.20 22.84 -25.68
CA ARG A 71 3.82 23.73 -26.79
C ARG A 71 2.96 23.00 -27.82
N ARG A 72 3.39 21.83 -28.28
CA ARG A 72 2.62 20.99 -29.22
C ARG A 72 1.27 20.55 -28.68
N THR A 73 1.20 20.28 -27.37
CA THR A 73 -0.03 19.82 -26.72
C THR A 73 -1.08 20.93 -26.60
N PHE A 74 -0.67 22.14 -26.23
CA PHE A 74 -1.60 23.25 -25.93
C PHE A 74 -1.76 24.26 -27.08
N TYR A 75 -0.83 24.29 -28.03
CA TYR A 75 -0.83 25.20 -29.17
C TYR A 75 -0.45 24.47 -30.48
N PRO A 76 -1.27 23.52 -30.97
CA PRO A 76 -0.99 22.84 -32.23
C PRO A 76 -1.05 23.81 -33.42
N GLU A 77 0.00 23.84 -34.25
CA GLU A 77 0.17 24.79 -35.37
C GLU A 77 -0.87 24.65 -36.50
N ASN A 78 -1.72 23.61 -36.49
CA ASN A 78 -2.61 23.27 -37.60
C ASN A 78 -4.04 23.83 -37.53
N SER A 79 -4.32 24.88 -36.74
CA SER A 79 -5.64 25.54 -36.77
C SER A 79 -5.78 26.61 -37.87
N VAL A 80 -4.75 26.86 -38.69
CA VAL A 80 -4.78 27.93 -39.72
C VAL A 80 -5.63 27.57 -40.95
N ASN A 81 -6.16 26.35 -41.05
CA ASN A 81 -7.04 25.93 -42.16
C ASN A 81 -8.39 25.33 -41.70
N ALA A 82 -8.95 25.79 -40.58
CA ALA A 82 -10.37 25.54 -40.27
C ALA A 82 -11.18 26.77 -40.70
N GLY A 83 -11.74 26.67 -41.91
CA GLY A 83 -12.45 27.75 -42.58
C GLY A 83 -13.62 28.33 -41.79
N ALA A 84 -14.01 29.51 -42.26
CA ALA A 84 -15.17 30.28 -41.82
C ALA A 84 -16.43 29.41 -41.61
N GLN A 85 -16.79 29.17 -40.34
CA GLN A 85 -18.17 28.88 -39.96
C GLN A 85 -18.67 29.96 -38.99
N ARG A 86 -19.80 30.55 -39.36
CA ARG A 86 -20.50 31.64 -38.66
C ARG A 86 -20.88 31.22 -37.23
N PRO A 87 -20.91 32.15 -36.25
CA PRO A 87 -21.29 31.85 -34.89
C PRO A 87 -22.81 31.76 -34.76
N GLY A 88 -23.30 30.53 -34.65
CA GLY A 88 -24.69 30.22 -34.34
C GLY A 88 -24.92 28.74 -34.61
N GLU A 89 -25.27 27.97 -33.57
CA GLU A 89 -25.54 26.53 -33.59
C GLU A 89 -24.34 25.57 -33.47
N SER A 90 -23.76 25.43 -32.27
CA SER A 90 -23.18 24.13 -31.87
C SER A 90 -23.02 23.94 -30.35
N ALA A 91 -24.01 24.34 -29.55
CA ALA A 91 -24.08 23.93 -28.14
C ALA A 91 -24.55 22.47 -27.95
N ALA A 92 -24.80 21.72 -29.03
CA ALA A 92 -25.38 20.38 -28.98
C ALA A 92 -24.62 19.37 -29.84
N GLN A 93 -23.29 19.24 -29.68
CA GLN A 93 -22.56 18.12 -30.29
C GLN A 93 -21.14 17.88 -29.73
N PHE A 94 -20.99 17.80 -28.40
CA PHE A 94 -20.03 16.82 -27.87
C PHE A 94 -20.68 15.44 -27.90
N ARG A 95 -20.94 14.92 -29.12
CA ARG A 95 -21.09 13.48 -29.27
C ARG A 95 -19.72 12.89 -28.96
N ALA A 96 -19.66 12.01 -27.96
CA ALA A 96 -18.49 11.19 -27.71
C ALA A 96 -17.99 10.66 -29.07
N ALA A 97 -16.74 10.97 -29.41
CA ALA A 97 -16.15 10.48 -30.64
C ALA A 97 -16.37 8.96 -30.71
N PRO A 98 -16.75 8.39 -31.86
CA PRO A 98 -16.94 6.96 -31.99
C PRO A 98 -15.68 6.26 -31.49
N VAL A 99 -15.86 5.38 -30.50
CA VAL A 99 -14.79 4.51 -29.99
C VAL A 99 -14.41 3.57 -31.13
N HIS A 100 -13.44 3.97 -31.95
CA HIS A 100 -12.82 3.04 -32.89
C HIS A 100 -12.21 1.92 -32.05
N PRO A 101 -12.50 0.64 -32.32
CA PRO A 101 -11.86 -0.46 -31.63
C PRO A 101 -10.35 -0.30 -31.84
N SER A 102 -9.62 -0.04 -30.74
CA SER A 102 -8.16 -0.01 -30.77
C SER A 102 -7.69 -1.32 -31.38
N PRO A 103 -6.67 -1.32 -32.27
CA PRO A 103 -6.15 -2.56 -32.83
C PRO A 103 -5.91 -3.58 -31.71
N GLU A 104 -6.21 -4.86 -31.94
CA GLU A 104 -6.21 -5.88 -30.87
C GLU A 104 -4.87 -5.99 -30.12
N THR A 105 -3.79 -5.50 -30.73
CA THR A 105 -2.42 -5.47 -30.21
C THR A 105 -2.00 -4.14 -29.58
N ALA A 106 -2.89 -3.14 -29.52
CA ALA A 106 -2.63 -1.83 -28.95
C ALA A 106 -2.84 -1.80 -27.43
N CYS A 107 -1.97 -1.06 -26.74
CA CYS A 107 -2.01 -0.85 -25.31
C CYS A 107 -3.16 0.11 -24.94
N GLN A 108 -4.03 -0.31 -24.03
CA GLN A 108 -5.14 0.52 -23.53
C GLN A 108 -4.67 1.73 -22.71
N ALA A 109 -3.42 1.71 -22.20
CA ALA A 109 -2.88 2.80 -21.39
C ALA A 109 -2.15 3.88 -22.21
N CYS A 110 -1.42 3.49 -23.26
CA CYS A 110 -0.55 4.43 -24.00
C CYS A 110 -0.67 4.34 -25.54
N GLY A 111 -1.46 3.41 -26.07
CA GLY A 111 -1.65 3.23 -27.52
C GLY A 111 -0.53 2.48 -28.26
N SER A 112 0.60 2.17 -27.62
CA SER A 112 1.69 1.42 -28.27
C SER A 112 1.32 -0.02 -28.63
N MET A 113 1.94 -0.58 -29.66
CA MET A 113 1.77 -1.98 -30.05
C MET A 113 2.51 -2.95 -29.12
N ASN A 114 2.40 -4.26 -29.39
CA ASN A 114 2.93 -5.35 -28.58
C ASN A 114 2.27 -5.46 -27.18
N ALA A 115 0.97 -5.17 -27.11
CA ALA A 115 0.18 -5.35 -25.90
C ALA A 115 -0.41 -6.77 -25.78
N ILE A 116 -0.53 -7.25 -24.54
CA ILE A 116 -1.21 -8.51 -24.22
C ILE A 116 -2.23 -8.31 -23.10
N ASN A 117 -3.24 -9.18 -23.03
CA ASN A 117 -4.15 -9.24 -21.88
C ASN A 117 -3.39 -9.71 -20.65
N VAL A 118 -3.36 -8.88 -19.61
CA VAL A 118 -2.77 -9.20 -18.31
C VAL A 118 -3.69 -8.74 -17.18
N GLY A 119 -3.74 -9.57 -16.14
CA GLY A 119 -4.48 -9.31 -14.92
C GLY A 119 -3.52 -9.07 -13.74
N PHE A 120 -3.83 -8.09 -12.89
CA PHE A 120 -3.17 -7.92 -11.59
C PHE A 120 -4.21 -7.78 -10.49
N VAL A 121 -3.91 -8.34 -9.32
CA VAL A 121 -4.83 -8.33 -8.16
C VAL A 121 -4.16 -7.64 -6.97
N GLY A 122 -4.86 -6.65 -6.44
CA GLY A 122 -4.50 -5.86 -5.28
C GLY A 122 -5.34 -6.30 -4.10
N GLN A 123 -4.72 -6.48 -2.93
CA GLN A 123 -5.45 -6.78 -1.71
C GLN A 123 -5.07 -5.81 -0.61
N VAL A 124 -6.10 -5.26 0.05
CA VAL A 124 -6.00 -4.50 1.29
C VAL A 124 -6.70 -5.30 2.37
N GLY A 125 -5.92 -5.84 3.30
CA GLY A 125 -6.40 -6.44 4.53
C GLY A 125 -6.77 -5.36 5.54
N MET A 126 -7.92 -5.54 6.17
CA MET A 126 -8.31 -4.88 7.43
C MET A 126 -8.49 -5.99 8.47
N LEU A 127 -8.50 -5.65 9.76
CA LEU A 127 -8.56 -6.64 10.85
C LEU A 127 -9.68 -7.68 10.67
N ILE A 128 -10.85 -7.24 10.19
CA ILE A 128 -12.05 -8.08 10.04
C ILE A 128 -12.44 -8.26 8.56
N THR A 129 -12.26 -7.22 7.74
CA THR A 129 -12.72 -7.19 6.34
C THR A 129 -11.53 -7.15 5.38
N ARG A 130 -11.80 -7.36 4.10
CA ARG A 130 -10.79 -7.17 3.04
C ARG A 130 -11.39 -6.44 1.86
N ARG A 131 -10.56 -5.65 1.19
CA ARG A 131 -10.87 -5.07 -0.12
C ARG A 131 -9.96 -5.68 -1.16
N VAL A 132 -10.56 -6.30 -2.17
CA VAL A 132 -9.85 -6.84 -3.33
C VAL A 132 -10.13 -5.92 -4.51
N SER A 133 -9.08 -5.59 -5.26
CA SER A 133 -9.18 -4.84 -6.50
C SER A 133 -8.43 -5.61 -7.59
N ASN A 134 -9.08 -5.94 -8.68
CA ASN A 134 -8.43 -6.53 -9.85
C ASN A 134 -8.37 -5.49 -10.98
N VAL A 135 -7.37 -5.63 -11.83
CA VAL A 135 -7.29 -4.91 -13.11
C VAL A 135 -6.99 -5.93 -14.19
N GLU A 136 -7.81 -5.96 -15.22
CA GLU A 136 -7.62 -6.76 -16.42
C GLU A 136 -7.60 -5.83 -17.61
N ALA A 137 -6.46 -5.76 -18.31
CA ALA A 137 -6.26 -4.81 -19.40
C ALA A 137 -5.26 -5.34 -20.43
N ARG A 138 -5.36 -4.81 -21.66
CA ARG A 138 -4.36 -4.97 -22.70
C ARG A 138 -3.25 -3.96 -22.49
N LEU A 139 -2.09 -4.44 -22.04
CA LEU A 139 -0.98 -3.58 -21.67
C LEU A 139 0.30 -4.00 -22.40
N CYS A 140 1.06 -3.01 -22.87
CA CYS A 140 2.42 -3.22 -23.34
C CYS A 140 3.37 -3.48 -22.16
N LYS A 141 4.58 -3.95 -22.46
CA LYS A 141 5.62 -4.28 -21.46
C LYS A 141 5.80 -3.23 -20.37
N PHE A 142 5.98 -1.96 -20.73
CA PHE A 142 6.28 -0.91 -19.75
C PHE A 142 5.06 -0.52 -18.90
N CYS A 143 3.90 -0.32 -19.52
CA CYS A 143 2.65 -0.03 -18.81
C CYS A 143 2.27 -1.18 -17.86
N ALA A 144 2.35 -2.44 -18.32
CA ALA A 144 2.10 -3.62 -17.51
C ALA A 144 3.07 -3.74 -16.33
N GLN A 145 4.36 -3.46 -16.53
CA GLN A 145 5.32 -3.45 -15.42
C GLN A 145 5.02 -2.33 -14.42
N SER A 146 4.67 -1.13 -14.86
CA SER A 146 4.35 -0.01 -13.97
C SER A 146 3.14 -0.31 -13.08
N ILE A 147 2.04 -0.79 -13.68
CA ILE A 147 0.79 -1.14 -13.00
C ILE A 147 1.00 -2.36 -12.10
N GLY A 148 1.59 -3.44 -12.64
CA GLY A 148 1.82 -4.67 -11.89
C GLY A 148 2.74 -4.48 -10.69
N ARG A 149 3.80 -3.66 -10.80
CA ARG A 149 4.68 -3.34 -9.67
C ARG A 149 3.98 -2.52 -8.59
N ARG A 150 3.05 -1.63 -8.97
CA ARG A 150 2.22 -0.89 -8.02
C ARG A 150 1.28 -1.83 -7.25
N TYR A 151 0.55 -2.69 -7.97
CA TYR A 151 -0.33 -3.68 -7.36
C TYR A 151 0.43 -4.63 -6.44
N GLN A 152 1.58 -5.17 -6.89
CA GLN A 152 2.42 -6.03 -6.07
C GLN A 152 2.93 -5.34 -4.80
N SER A 153 3.35 -4.07 -4.90
CA SER A 153 3.84 -3.31 -3.73
C SER A 153 2.71 -3.03 -2.74
N LEU A 154 1.51 -2.68 -3.23
CA LEU A 154 0.35 -2.45 -2.36
C LEU A 154 -0.08 -3.74 -1.65
N THR A 155 -0.17 -4.86 -2.38
CA THR A 155 -0.49 -6.17 -1.81
C THR A 155 0.55 -6.61 -0.76
N LEU A 156 1.84 -6.36 -1.02
CA LEU A 156 2.93 -6.63 -0.05
C LEU A 156 2.89 -5.74 1.20
N VAL A 157 2.33 -4.54 1.15
CA VAL A 157 2.27 -3.66 2.32
C VAL A 157 0.96 -3.83 3.07
N GLN A 158 -0.13 -3.98 2.35
CA GLN A 158 -1.48 -3.87 2.89
C GLN A 158 -2.19 -5.22 3.05
N GLY A 159 -1.64 -6.32 2.55
CA GLY A 159 -2.32 -7.61 2.58
C GLY A 159 -2.26 -8.38 3.91
N TRP A 160 -1.37 -8.00 4.84
CA TRP A 160 -1.07 -8.78 6.05
C TRP A 160 -1.99 -8.52 7.24
N TRP A 161 -2.79 -7.45 7.21
CA TRP A 161 -3.47 -6.90 8.38
C TRP A 161 -4.79 -7.62 8.77
N GLY A 162 -4.96 -8.90 8.42
CA GLY A 162 -6.16 -9.67 8.77
C GLY A 162 -5.99 -11.18 8.60
N LEU A 163 -6.65 -11.97 9.46
CA LEU A 163 -6.48 -13.44 9.54
C LEU A 163 -6.91 -14.14 8.23
N ILE A 164 -8.07 -13.76 7.68
CA ILE A 164 -8.61 -14.29 6.42
C ILE A 164 -7.81 -13.79 5.21
N ALA A 165 -7.26 -12.58 5.31
CA ALA A 165 -6.50 -11.91 4.26
C ALA A 165 -5.12 -12.56 4.07
N PHE A 166 -4.56 -13.19 5.10
CA PHE A 166 -3.21 -13.75 5.08
C PHE A 166 -2.98 -14.80 3.97
N LEU A 167 -3.80 -15.85 3.93
CA LEU A 167 -3.62 -16.94 2.96
C LEU A 167 -3.89 -16.48 1.52
N SER A 168 -4.93 -15.65 1.31
CA SER A 168 -5.22 -15.10 -0.01
C SER A 168 -4.13 -14.13 -0.48
N ASN A 169 -3.47 -13.42 0.45
CA ASN A 169 -2.37 -12.52 0.13
C ASN A 169 -1.19 -13.25 -0.52
N ILE A 170 -0.78 -14.39 0.04
CA ILE A 170 0.30 -15.22 -0.50
C ILE A 170 -0.01 -15.62 -1.95
N PHE A 171 -1.25 -16.07 -2.20
CA PHE A 171 -1.70 -16.44 -3.54
C PHE A 171 -1.65 -15.25 -4.51
N TYR A 172 -2.16 -14.08 -4.12
CA TYR A 172 -2.15 -12.90 -4.99
C TYR A 172 -0.75 -12.36 -5.27
N ILE A 173 0.15 -12.37 -4.27
CA ILE A 173 1.57 -12.01 -4.43
C ILE A 173 2.22 -12.92 -5.47
N LEU A 174 1.98 -14.23 -5.39
CA LEU A 174 2.56 -15.19 -6.34
C LEU A 174 1.95 -15.02 -7.74
N ALA A 175 0.63 -14.91 -7.86
CA ALA A 175 -0.05 -14.72 -9.14
C ALA A 175 0.45 -13.45 -9.87
N ASN A 176 0.56 -12.34 -9.16
CA ASN A 176 1.12 -11.10 -9.69
C ASN A 176 2.61 -11.23 -10.04
N ALA A 177 3.41 -11.95 -9.24
CA ALA A 177 4.82 -12.16 -9.53
C ALA A 177 5.02 -12.99 -10.82
N LEU A 178 4.20 -14.03 -11.02
CA LEU A 178 4.18 -14.83 -12.24
C LEU A 178 3.74 -13.99 -13.45
N ALA A 179 2.68 -13.18 -13.31
CA ALA A 179 2.24 -12.24 -14.35
C ALA A 179 3.34 -11.23 -14.70
N LEU A 180 4.02 -10.66 -13.71
CA LEU A 180 5.15 -9.75 -13.92
C LEU A 180 6.35 -10.43 -14.61
N ASN A 181 6.62 -11.70 -14.30
CA ASN A 181 7.66 -12.47 -14.97
C ASN A 181 7.31 -12.73 -16.45
N LYS A 182 6.04 -13.04 -16.74
CA LYS A 182 5.53 -13.17 -18.11
C LYS A 182 5.68 -11.85 -18.88
N VAL A 183 5.23 -10.74 -18.29
CA VAL A 183 5.32 -9.39 -18.89
C VAL A 183 6.77 -8.97 -19.18
N ARG A 184 7.71 -9.32 -18.30
CA ARG A 184 9.14 -8.98 -18.49
C ARG A 184 9.72 -9.56 -19.78
N ARG A 185 9.17 -10.68 -20.27
CA ARG A 185 9.62 -11.37 -21.49
C ARG A 185 9.00 -10.81 -22.77
N LEU A 186 8.10 -9.84 -22.68
CA LEU A 186 7.48 -9.24 -23.85
C LEU A 186 8.47 -8.41 -24.69
N PRO A 187 8.23 -8.30 -26.00
CA PRO A 187 8.88 -7.32 -26.85
C PRO A 187 8.68 -5.89 -26.32
N ASN A 188 9.59 -4.99 -26.68
CA ASN A 188 9.43 -3.59 -26.32
C ASN A 188 8.24 -2.96 -27.09
N PRO A 189 7.51 -2.02 -26.48
CA PRO A 189 6.43 -1.31 -27.16
C PRO A 189 6.97 -0.51 -28.33
N VAL A 190 6.26 -0.53 -29.45
CA VAL A 190 6.53 0.30 -30.62
C VAL A 190 5.33 1.21 -30.88
N ALA A 191 5.57 2.44 -31.28
CA ALA A 191 4.50 3.33 -31.68
C ALA A 191 3.94 2.90 -33.04
N PRO A 192 2.61 2.92 -33.24
CA PRO A 192 2.03 2.73 -34.57
C PRO A 192 2.55 3.81 -35.54
N LEU A 193 2.62 3.48 -36.84
CA LEU A 193 3.13 4.41 -37.87
C LEU A 193 2.37 5.74 -37.85
N GLY A 194 3.10 6.85 -37.73
CA GLY A 194 2.53 8.20 -37.69
C GLY A 194 2.00 8.65 -36.33
N PHE A 195 2.13 7.83 -35.28
CA PHE A 195 1.70 8.18 -33.92
C PHE A 195 2.89 8.32 -32.96
N VAL A 196 2.77 9.23 -32.00
CA VAL A 196 3.68 9.31 -30.85
C VAL A 196 2.99 8.68 -29.66
N THR A 197 3.67 7.77 -28.97
CA THR A 197 3.15 7.13 -27.75
C THR A 197 4.14 7.33 -26.61
N SER A 198 3.65 7.46 -25.38
CA SER A 198 4.48 7.59 -24.19
C SER A 198 4.15 6.47 -23.19
N PRO A 199 4.81 5.31 -23.30
CA PRO A 199 4.65 4.22 -22.33
C PRO A 199 5.07 4.67 -20.92
N SER A 200 4.31 4.24 -19.92
CA SER A 200 4.59 4.59 -18.52
C SER A 200 5.92 4.01 -18.04
N ASP A 201 6.69 4.78 -17.26
CA ASP A 201 7.92 4.31 -16.64
C ASP A 201 7.64 3.20 -15.59
N PRO A 202 8.20 1.98 -15.76
CA PRO A 202 8.14 0.91 -14.75
C PRO A 202 8.76 1.27 -13.39
N GLY A 203 9.61 2.29 -13.34
CA GLY A 203 10.37 2.71 -12.17
C GLY A 203 11.27 1.61 -11.62
N ARG A 204 11.50 1.62 -10.30
CA ARG A 204 12.30 0.59 -9.60
C ARG A 204 11.51 -0.72 -9.42
N ALA A 205 12.21 -1.84 -9.49
CA ALA A 205 11.67 -3.17 -9.19
C ALA A 205 11.12 -3.22 -7.75
N VAL A 206 10.11 -4.06 -7.52
CA VAL A 206 9.42 -4.17 -6.21
C VAL A 206 10.40 -4.43 -5.06
N MET A 207 11.36 -5.32 -5.27
CA MET A 207 12.36 -5.67 -4.24
C MET A 207 13.30 -4.52 -3.88
N LYS A 208 13.42 -3.48 -4.72
CA LYS A 208 14.26 -2.30 -4.48
C LYS A 208 13.46 -1.14 -3.83
N ARG A 209 12.22 -1.38 -3.40
CA ARG A 209 11.36 -0.38 -2.75
C ARG A 209 11.37 -0.65 -1.24
N PRO A 210 11.98 0.22 -0.40
CA PRO A 210 12.10 -0.05 1.03
C PRO A 210 10.73 -0.19 1.70
N LEU A 211 9.75 0.61 1.28
CA LEU A 211 8.39 0.55 1.81
C LEU A 211 7.70 -0.80 1.58
N SER A 212 8.02 -1.51 0.49
CA SER A 212 7.42 -2.82 0.18
C SER A 212 7.81 -3.91 1.18
N TRP A 213 8.88 -3.69 1.95
CA TRP A 213 9.41 -4.66 2.92
C TRP A 213 9.00 -4.37 4.36
N VAL A 214 8.49 -3.16 4.65
CA VAL A 214 8.13 -2.77 6.03
C VAL A 214 7.11 -3.72 6.65
N ALA A 215 5.99 -3.97 5.97
CA ALA A 215 4.94 -4.83 6.53
C ALA A 215 5.38 -6.32 6.62
N PRO A 216 6.02 -6.92 5.60
CA PRO A 216 6.55 -8.29 5.73
C PRO A 216 7.56 -8.45 6.87
N ILE A 217 8.50 -7.51 7.03
CA ILE A 217 9.52 -7.56 8.09
C ILE A 217 8.86 -7.42 9.47
N LEU A 218 7.96 -6.45 9.63
CA LEU A 218 7.28 -6.21 10.91
C LEU A 218 6.42 -7.42 11.29
N PHE A 219 5.74 -8.03 10.33
CA PHE A 219 4.97 -9.25 10.54
C PHE A 219 5.87 -10.44 10.91
N ALA A 220 7.00 -10.63 10.21
CA ALA A 220 7.97 -11.68 10.54
C ALA A 220 8.54 -11.50 11.96
N ALA A 221 8.79 -10.26 12.38
CA ALA A 221 9.24 -9.96 13.74
C ALA A 221 8.18 -10.31 14.80
N VAL A 222 6.91 -9.95 14.56
CA VAL A 222 5.79 -10.31 15.47
C VAL A 222 5.63 -11.83 15.58
N LEU A 223 5.69 -12.55 14.46
CA LEU A 223 5.65 -14.01 14.47
C LEU A 223 6.83 -14.62 15.21
N ALA A 224 8.04 -14.08 15.06
CA ALA A 224 9.22 -14.57 15.78
C ALA A 224 9.08 -14.38 17.29
N ILE A 225 8.53 -13.25 17.75
CA ILE A 225 8.28 -13.00 19.18
C ILE A 225 7.20 -13.95 19.71
N GLY A 226 6.09 -14.13 18.97
CA GLY A 226 5.01 -15.03 19.36
C GLY A 226 5.42 -16.51 19.37
N ALA A 227 6.39 -16.90 18.55
CA ALA A 227 6.96 -18.25 18.55
C ALA A 227 7.97 -18.48 19.67
N SER A 228 8.50 -17.41 20.30
CA SER A 228 9.46 -17.49 21.40
C SER A 228 8.82 -17.59 22.79
N THR A 229 7.49 -17.46 22.89
CA THR A 229 6.77 -17.83 24.11
C THR A 229 6.61 -19.35 24.11
N ASP A 230 7.63 -20.06 24.60
CA ASP A 230 7.43 -21.45 24.99
C ASP A 230 6.29 -21.48 26.01
N PRO A 231 5.15 -22.15 25.74
CA PRO A 231 4.20 -22.42 26.79
C PRO A 231 4.95 -23.19 27.86
N ALA A 232 5.04 -22.62 29.07
CA ALA A 232 5.65 -23.32 30.20
C ALA A 232 5.08 -24.75 30.22
N PRO A 233 5.93 -25.79 30.32
CA PRO A 233 5.45 -27.16 30.29
C PRO A 233 4.35 -27.30 31.34
N PRO A 234 3.22 -27.98 31.03
CA PRO A 234 2.14 -28.14 31.98
C PRO A 234 2.72 -28.81 33.23
N GLN A 235 2.82 -28.04 34.31
CA GLN A 235 3.31 -28.53 35.59
C GLN A 235 2.26 -29.53 36.08
N THR A 236 2.61 -30.81 36.15
CA THR A 236 1.74 -31.87 36.66
C THR A 236 1.98 -32.05 38.16
N PHE A 237 0.94 -32.43 38.90
CA PHE A 237 1.10 -32.77 40.31
C PHE A 237 1.92 -34.06 40.44
N SER A 238 3.08 -33.96 41.09
CA SER A 238 3.98 -35.08 41.36
C SER A 238 4.47 -35.02 42.81
N VAL A 239 4.71 -36.19 43.39
CA VAL A 239 5.31 -36.28 44.73
C VAL A 239 6.71 -35.66 44.69
N GLY A 240 7.01 -34.77 45.66
CA GLY A 240 8.21 -33.94 45.69
C GLY A 240 8.11 -32.64 44.87
N GLY A 241 6.97 -32.38 44.20
CA GLY A 241 6.71 -31.13 43.48
C GLY A 241 6.30 -30.00 44.42
N CYS A 242 6.63 -28.76 44.03
CA CYS A 242 6.27 -27.56 44.79
C CYS A 242 4.93 -26.99 44.31
N VAL A 243 4.20 -26.36 45.23
CA VAL A 243 2.90 -25.76 44.95
C VAL A 243 2.83 -24.33 45.45
N SER A 244 1.99 -23.54 44.79
CA SER A 244 1.57 -22.22 45.24
C SER A 244 0.05 -22.17 45.28
N MET A 245 -0.49 -21.28 46.11
CA MET A 245 -1.92 -21.07 46.25
C MET A 245 -2.27 -19.67 45.79
N ASP A 246 -3.14 -19.56 44.80
CA ASP A 246 -3.72 -18.29 44.36
C ASP A 246 -5.24 -18.37 44.40
N GLN A 247 -5.89 -17.40 45.06
CA GLN A 247 -7.34 -17.33 45.25
C GLN A 247 -8.00 -18.63 45.74
N GLY A 248 -7.32 -19.40 46.59
CA GLY A 248 -7.80 -20.67 47.14
C GLY A 248 -7.65 -21.89 46.22
N SER A 249 -7.04 -21.72 45.04
CA SER A 249 -6.68 -22.82 44.14
C SER A 249 -5.20 -23.15 44.27
N VAL A 250 -4.89 -24.44 44.46
CA VAL A 250 -3.51 -24.94 44.48
C VAL A 250 -3.06 -25.22 43.05
N THR A 251 -1.90 -24.67 42.67
CA THR A 251 -1.27 -24.93 41.37
C THR A 251 0.18 -25.41 41.54
N PRO A 252 0.63 -26.40 40.77
CA PRO A 252 2.03 -26.83 40.79
C PRO A 252 2.91 -25.76 40.15
N VAL A 253 4.03 -25.46 40.80
CA VAL A 253 5.00 -24.44 40.37
C VAL A 253 6.42 -25.00 40.44
N SER A 254 7.38 -24.32 39.80
CA SER A 254 8.78 -24.69 39.93
C SER A 254 9.29 -24.43 41.35
N CYS A 255 9.99 -25.40 41.94
CA CYS A 255 10.65 -25.22 43.24
C CYS A 255 11.76 -24.15 43.23
N SER A 256 12.22 -23.73 42.04
CA SER A 256 13.16 -22.61 41.90
C SER A 256 12.52 -21.23 42.03
N THR A 257 11.19 -21.16 42.03
CA THR A 257 10.41 -19.93 42.22
C THR A 257 9.80 -19.91 43.62
N PRO A 258 9.39 -18.73 44.16
CA PRO A 258 8.69 -18.68 45.45
C PRO A 258 7.48 -19.62 45.45
N HIS A 259 7.46 -20.53 46.41
CA HIS A 259 6.42 -21.53 46.61
C HIS A 259 5.95 -21.51 48.06
N LEU A 260 4.78 -22.10 48.29
CA LEU A 260 4.12 -22.10 49.59
C LEU A 260 4.29 -23.45 50.31
N GLY A 261 4.58 -24.52 49.57
CA GLY A 261 4.85 -25.82 50.15
C GLY A 261 5.14 -26.89 49.11
N PHE A 262 5.21 -28.13 49.57
CA PHE A 262 5.59 -29.30 48.78
C PHE A 262 4.57 -30.44 48.89
N ILE A 263 4.48 -31.22 47.82
CA ILE A 263 3.64 -32.41 47.76
C ILE A 263 4.41 -33.58 48.39
N THR A 264 3.94 -34.07 49.52
CA THR A 264 4.58 -35.15 50.27
C THR A 264 4.19 -36.53 49.79
N GLU A 265 2.92 -36.72 49.41
CA GLU A 265 2.39 -38.03 49.05
C GLU A 265 1.21 -37.94 48.09
N ALA A 266 0.98 -39.02 47.34
CA ALA A 266 -0.14 -39.18 46.42
C ALA A 266 -0.96 -40.41 46.83
N THR A 267 -2.19 -40.20 47.29
CA THR A 267 -3.05 -41.22 47.89
C THR A 267 -4.40 -41.30 47.17
N SER A 268 -5.25 -42.25 47.56
CA SER A 268 -6.61 -42.39 47.02
C SER A 268 -7.64 -41.46 47.67
N SER A 269 -7.35 -40.89 48.84
CA SER A 269 -8.30 -40.06 49.61
C SER A 269 -7.60 -39.18 50.65
N TYR A 270 -8.24 -38.08 51.06
CA TYR A 270 -7.73 -37.17 52.10
C TYR A 270 -7.37 -37.88 53.41
N GLN A 271 -8.16 -38.89 53.80
CA GLN A 271 -7.97 -39.63 55.05
C GLN A 271 -6.70 -40.50 55.06
N ALA A 272 -6.15 -40.79 53.88
CA ALA A 272 -4.92 -41.54 53.74
C ALA A 272 -3.67 -40.64 53.76
N CYS A 273 -3.83 -39.30 53.84
CA CYS A 273 -2.72 -38.38 53.99
C CYS A 273 -2.09 -38.47 55.39
N PRO A 274 -0.77 -38.20 55.53
CA PRO A 274 -0.12 -38.09 56.83
C PRO A 274 -0.80 -37.08 57.76
N ALA A 275 -0.73 -37.31 59.07
CA ALA A 275 -1.34 -36.42 60.06
C ALA A 275 -0.75 -34.99 60.08
N THR A 276 0.42 -34.79 59.45
CA THR A 276 1.11 -33.51 59.29
C THR A 276 0.67 -32.73 58.05
N THR A 277 -0.32 -33.22 57.30
CA THR A 277 -0.79 -32.59 56.06
C THR A 277 -1.59 -31.33 56.36
N ASP A 278 -1.13 -30.18 55.85
CA ASP A 278 -1.82 -28.90 55.99
C ASP A 278 -2.98 -28.76 55.00
N ASN A 279 -2.81 -29.30 53.78
CA ASN A 279 -3.83 -29.22 52.73
C ASN A 279 -3.73 -30.39 51.74
N ALA A 280 -4.75 -30.59 50.91
CA ALA A 280 -4.68 -31.56 49.83
C ALA A 280 -5.50 -31.15 48.62
N VAL A 281 -5.07 -31.60 47.44
CA VAL A 281 -5.78 -31.38 46.18
C VAL A 281 -6.07 -32.70 45.50
N ARG A 282 -7.31 -32.90 45.05
CA ARG A 282 -7.72 -34.10 44.32
C ARG A 282 -7.84 -33.81 42.84
N THR A 283 -7.02 -34.46 42.03
CA THR A 283 -7.06 -34.36 40.57
C THR A 283 -6.92 -35.73 39.93
N LEU A 284 -7.68 -35.98 38.85
CA LEU A 284 -7.65 -37.25 38.11
C LEU A 284 -7.80 -38.52 38.99
N GLY A 285 -8.51 -38.41 40.11
CA GLY A 285 -8.74 -39.53 41.03
C GLY A 285 -7.67 -39.75 42.09
N VAL A 286 -6.57 -38.99 42.06
CA VAL A 286 -5.47 -39.03 43.02
C VAL A 286 -5.56 -37.82 43.94
N THR A 287 -5.35 -38.02 45.25
CA THR A 287 -5.27 -36.96 46.26
C THR A 287 -3.82 -36.69 46.58
N TYR A 288 -3.35 -35.47 46.33
CA TYR A 288 -1.98 -35.05 46.62
C TYR A 288 -1.98 -34.29 47.95
N CYS A 289 -1.24 -34.83 48.93
CA CYS A 289 -1.09 -34.26 50.27
C CYS A 289 0.00 -33.20 50.22
N ILE A 290 -0.27 -32.04 50.81
CA ILE A 290 0.58 -30.85 50.75
C ILE A 290 0.95 -30.43 52.17
N ASP A 291 2.24 -30.19 52.36
CA ASP A 291 2.84 -29.65 53.58
C ASP A 291 3.33 -28.23 53.26
N PHE A 292 2.92 -27.24 54.04
CA PHE A 292 3.29 -25.85 53.80
C PHE A 292 4.58 -25.50 54.53
N ASP A 293 5.49 -24.82 53.83
CA ASP A 293 6.72 -24.33 54.45
C ASP A 293 6.33 -23.22 55.46
N GLN A 294 6.56 -23.48 56.75
CA GLN A 294 6.30 -22.52 57.83
C GLN A 294 7.31 -21.37 57.86
#